data_AF-A0A7E5VH30-F1
#
_entry.id   AF-A0A7E5VH30-F1
#
_cell.length_a   1.000
_cell.length_b   1.000
_cell.length_c   1.000
_cell.angle_alpha   90.00
_cell.angle_beta   90.00
_cell.angle_gamma   90.00
#
_symmetry.space_group_name_H-M   'P 1'
#
loop_
_entity.id
_entity.type
_entity.pdbx_description
1 polymer ?
#
loop_
_entity_poly.entity_id
_entity_poly.type
_entity_poly.pdbx_seq_one_letter_code
_entity_poly.pdbx_strand_id
1 'polypeptide(L)' 'MSMWASLNRSVFKKTSTFFLAAALGTFFFERSFELASVAIFESLNKGKLWNDIKHKYEH' A
#
# COMPACT_ATOMS: atom_id res chain seq x y z
N MET A 1 -14.44 -18.58 19.56
CA MET A 1 -13.96 -19.03 18.23
C MET A 1 -12.68 -18.27 17.89
N SER A 2 -11.70 -18.91 17.25
CA SER A 2 -10.46 -18.25 16.82
C SER A 2 -10.72 -17.25 15.69
N MET A 3 -9.98 -16.13 15.67
CA MET A 3 -10.00 -15.15 14.58
C MET A 3 -9.68 -15.81 13.23
N TRP A 4 -8.75 -16.77 13.22
CA TRP A 4 -8.36 -17.48 12.00
C TRP A 4 -9.47 -18.35 11.44
N ALA A 5 -10.20 -19.05 12.32
CA ALA A 5 -11.37 -19.83 11.92
C ALA A 5 -12.48 -18.95 11.34
N SER A 6 -12.63 -17.74 11.86
CA SER A 6 -13.63 -16.77 11.38
C SER A 6 -13.25 -16.21 10.01
N LEU A 7 -11.99 -15.85 9.79
CA LEU A 7 -11.49 -15.41 8.48
C LEU A 7 -11.59 -16.52 7.43
N ASN A 8 -11.21 -17.74 7.78
CA ASN A 8 -11.33 -18.87 6.86
C ASN A 8 -12.78 -19.09 6.43
N ARG A 9 -13.72 -19.10 7.38
CA ARG A 9 -15.13 -19.31 7.09
C ARG A 9 -15.74 -18.18 6.27
N SER A 10 -15.39 -16.93 6.56
CA SER A 10 -16.04 -15.75 5.99
C SER A 10 -15.42 -15.26 4.68
N VAL A 11 -14.10 -15.41 4.50
CA VAL A 11 -13.35 -14.85 3.37
C VAL A 11 -12.77 -15.94 2.47
N PHE A 12 -12.06 -16.91 3.05
CA PHE A 12 -11.26 -17.87 2.26
C PHE A 12 -12.05 -19.09 1.75
N LYS A 13 -13.14 -19.49 2.43
CA LYS A 13 -13.88 -20.74 2.11
C LYS A 13 -14.67 -20.69 0.80
N LYS A 14 -15.10 -19.51 0.34
CA LYS A 14 -15.87 -19.34 -0.89
C LYS A 14 -15.02 -18.63 -1.94
N THR A 15 -14.80 -19.26 -3.09
CA THR A 15 -13.93 -18.72 -4.16
C THR A 15 -14.37 -17.34 -4.63
N SER A 16 -15.68 -17.07 -4.75
CA SER A 16 -16.20 -15.76 -5.15
C SER A 16 -15.89 -14.66 -4.12
N THR A 17 -16.08 -14.95 -2.83
CA THR A 17 -15.75 -14.02 -1.74
C THR A 17 -14.25 -13.82 -1.60
N PHE A 18 -13.48 -14.89 -1.80
CA PHE A 18 -12.02 -14.83 -1.82
C PHE A 18 -11.52 -13.93 -2.95
N PHE A 19 -12.03 -14.11 -4.17
CA PHE A 19 -11.66 -13.27 -5.31
C PHE A 19 -12.00 -11.81 -5.08
N LEU A 20 -13.19 -11.51 -4.56
CA LEU A 20 -13.59 -10.14 -4.23
C LEU A 20 -12.66 -9.53 -3.17
N ALA A 21 -12.35 -10.26 -2.11
CA ALA A 21 -11.45 -9.79 -1.06
C ALA A 21 -10.02 -9.56 -1.59
N ALA A 22 -9.53 -10.42 -2.49
CA ALA A 22 -8.24 -10.24 -3.13
C ALA A 22 -8.22 -9.01 -4.05
N ALA A 23 -9.23 -8.83 -4.90
CA ALA A 23 -9.32 -7.68 -5.80
C ALA A 23 -9.36 -6.34 -5.03
N LEU A 24 -10.22 -6.25 -4.01
CA LEU A 24 -10.26 -5.07 -3.14
C LEU A 24 -8.94 -4.89 -2.37
N GLY A 25 -8.39 -5.98 -1.84
CA GLY A 25 -7.12 -5.99 -1.13
C GLY A 25 -6.00 -5.43 -1.98
N THR A 26 -5.86 -5.89 -3.23
CA THR A 26 -4.86 -5.39 -4.18
C THR A 26 -5.05 -3.91 -4.48
N PHE A 27 -6.28 -3.46 -4.75
CA PHE A 27 -6.55 -2.05 -5.05
C PHE A 27 -6.10 -1.11 -3.92
N PHE A 28 -6.44 -1.44 -2.67
CA PHE A 28 -6.03 -0.63 -1.52
C PHE A 28 -4.54 -0.80 -1.18
N PHE A 29 -4.01 -2.00 -1.35
CA PHE A 29 -2.60 -2.29 -1.10
C PHE A 29 -1.71 -1.52 -2.06
N GLU A 30 -2.00 -1.53 -3.36
CA GLU A 30 -1.24 -0.80 -4.38
C GLU A 30 -1.06 0.67 -3.99
N ARG A 31 -2.17 1.38 -3.73
CA ARG A 31 -2.11 2.81 -3.40
C ARG A 31 -1.36 3.08 -2.10
N SER A 32 -1.59 2.26 -1.08
CA SER A 32 -0.96 2.45 0.24
C SER A 32 0.54 2.12 0.21
N PHE A 33 0.90 1.04 -0.48
CA PHE A 33 2.27 0.57 -0.60
C PHE A 33 3.12 1.54 -1.44
N GLU A 34 2.57 2.08 -2.54
CA GLU A 34 3.24 3.10 -3.35
C GLU A 34 3.56 4.34 -2.52
N LEU A 35 2.56 4.88 -1.80
CA LEU A 35 2.75 6.05 -0.95
C LEU A 35 3.78 5.80 0.16
N ALA A 36 3.70 4.64 0.81
CA ALA A 36 4.65 4.28 1.87
C ALA A 36 6.07 4.14 1.32
N SER A 37 6.22 3.47 0.18
CA SER A 37 7.52 3.25 -0.47
C SER A 37 8.18 4.56 -0.89
N VAL A 38 7.42 5.45 -1.52
CA VAL A 38 7.91 6.79 -1.89
C VAL A 38 8.29 7.58 -0.64
N ALA A 39 7.46 7.60 0.39
CA ALA A 39 7.76 8.34 1.63
C ALA A 39 9.04 7.83 2.31
N ILE A 40 9.25 6.51 2.36
CA ILE A 40 10.48 5.91 2.87
C ILE A 40 11.67 6.31 2.00
N PHE A 41 11.54 6.21 0.68
CA PHE A 41 12.61 6.57 -0.25
C PHE A 41 13.00 8.05 -0.15
N GLU A 42 12.02 8.95 -0.08
CA GLU A 42 12.24 10.39 0.08
C GLU A 42 12.88 10.70 1.43
N SER A 43 12.41 10.07 2.51
CA SER A 43 13.01 10.24 3.84
C SER A 43 14.47 9.79 3.89
N LEU A 44 14.82 8.69 3.22
CA LEU A 44 16.20 8.18 3.18
C LEU A 44 17.13 9.04 2.30
N ASN A 45 16.59 9.71 1.29
CA ASN A 45 17.36 10.51 0.32
C ASN A 45 17.17 12.02 0.49
N LYS A 46 16.68 12.44 1.66
CA LYS A 46 16.42 13.85 1.97
C LYS A 46 17.66 14.72 1.73
N GLY A 47 17.46 15.82 1.01
CA GLY A 47 18.48 16.78 0.61
C GLY A 47 19.24 16.40 -0.67
N LYS A 48 19.02 15.21 -1.23
CA LYS A 48 19.65 14.76 -2.49
C LYS A 48 18.68 14.77 -3.67
N LEU A 49 17.38 14.73 -3.41
CA LEU A 49 16.37 14.63 -4.46
C LEU A 49 16.17 15.98 -5.12
N TRP A 50 15.80 15.95 -6.40
CA TRP A 50 15.42 17.17 -7.12
C TRP A 50 14.32 17.91 -6.35
N ASN A 51 13.30 17.20 -5.86
CA ASN A 51 12.23 17.76 -5.03
C ASN A 51 12.73 18.61 -3.86
N ASP A 52 13.87 18.28 -3.26
CA ASP A 52 14.45 19.02 -2.13
C ASP A 52 15.16 20.31 -2.56
N ILE A 53 15.72 20.36 -3.77
CA ILE A 53 16.52 21.50 -4.27
C ILE A 53 15.79 22.33 -5.33
N LYS A 54 14.67 21.84 -5.84
CA LYS A 54 13.87 22.42 -6.93
C LYS A 54 13.50 23.87 -6.68
N HIS A 55 13.15 24.22 -5.44
CA HIS A 55 12.85 25.58 -5.00
C HIS A 55 13.99 26.59 -5.21
N LYS A 56 15.23 26.13 -5.43
CA LYS A 56 16.38 27.00 -5.71
C LYS A 56 16.47 27.40 -7.18
N TYR A 57 15.75 26.70 -8.05
CA TYR A 57 15.90 26.79 -9.51
C TYR A 57 14.58 27.08 -10.23
N GLU A 58 13.46 27.03 -9.52
CA GLU A 58 12.16 27.46 -10.03
C GLU A 58 11.89 28.88 -9.55
N HIS A 59 11.69 29.78 -10.52
CA HIS A 59 11.34 31.19 -10.33
C HIS A 59 9.90 31.36 -9.87
#